data_AF-F7RL41-F1
#
_entry.id   AF-F7RL41-F1
#
_cell.length_a   1.000
_cell.length_b   1.000
_cell.length_c   1.000
_cell.angle_alpha   90.00
_cell.angle_beta   90.00
_cell.angle_gamma   90.00
#
_symmetry.space_group_name_H-M   'P 1'
#
loop_
_entity.id
_entity.type
_entity.pdbx_description
1 polymer ?
#
loop_
_entity_poly.entity_id
_entity_poly.type
_entity_poly.pdbx_seq_one_letter_code
_entity_poly.pdbx_strand_id
1 'polypeptide(L)'
;MSDLSFLAKKRYTTKAFDPTKTIPADKIEEIKTLLQFSPSSTNSQPWHFVLASTAEGKALVAQATENFAFNTPKNPQCFPCSCTLYSYPIR
;
A
#
# COMPACT_ATOMS: atom_id res chain seq x y z
N MET A 1 -5.86 24.33 -6.06
CA MET A 1 -5.65 23.09 -6.83
C MET A 1 -4.16 22.91 -7.00
N SER A 2 -3.59 21.83 -6.45
CA SER A 2 -2.13 21.62 -6.47
C SER A 2 -1.68 21.09 -7.83
N ASP A 3 -0.60 21.62 -8.38
CA ASP A 3 -0.01 21.15 -9.63
C ASP A 3 0.51 19.70 -9.53
N LEU A 4 0.25 18.89 -10.56
CA LEU A 4 0.66 17.48 -10.58
C LEU A 4 2.19 17.34 -10.60
N SER A 5 2.89 18.22 -11.31
CA SER A 5 4.36 18.20 -11.36
C SER A 5 4.96 18.49 -9.99
N PHE A 6 4.38 19.43 -9.25
CA PHE A 6 4.73 19.69 -7.86
C PHE A 6 4.53 18.45 -6.95
N LEU A 7 3.37 17.81 -7.01
CA LEU A 7 3.08 16.62 -6.19
C LEU A 7 4.04 15.46 -6.50
N ALA A 8 4.33 15.24 -7.79
CA ALA A 8 5.25 14.21 -8.24
C ALA A 8 6.69 14.42 -7.74
N LYS A 9 7.16 15.68 -7.69
CA LYS A 9 8.48 16.03 -7.16
C LYS A 9 8.55 16.01 -5.64
N LYS A 10 7.43 16.30 -4.97
CA LYS A 10 7.36 16.36 -3.50
C LYS A 10 7.31 14.99 -2.84
N ARG A 11 6.71 13.97 -3.49
CA ARG A 11 6.67 12.61 -2.91
C ARG A 11 8.07 12.06 -2.69
N TYR A 12 8.23 11.29 -1.63
CA TYR A 12 9.46 10.57 -1.32
C TYR A 12 9.14 9.18 -0.75
N THR A 13 10.12 8.29 -0.72
CA THR A 13 9.96 6.97 -0.11
C THR A 13 10.09 7.08 1.41
N THR A 14 8.95 7.08 2.11
CA THR A 14 8.90 7.09 3.57
C THR A 14 9.66 5.89 4.15
N LYS A 15 10.54 6.14 5.12
CA LYS A 15 11.40 5.11 5.74
C LYS A 15 10.95 4.67 7.13
N ALA A 16 10.15 5.49 7.80
CA ALA A 16 9.53 5.22 9.09
C ALA A 16 8.16 5.90 9.13
N PHE A 17 7.19 5.28 9.78
CA PHE A 17 5.83 5.79 9.88
C PHE A 17 5.48 6.07 11.34
N ASP A 18 4.57 7.00 11.58
CA ASP A 18 4.08 7.34 12.92
C ASP A 18 2.92 6.42 13.29
N PRO A 19 3.04 5.49 14.25
CA PRO A 19 1.98 4.52 14.55
C PRO A 19 0.72 5.16 15.16
N THR A 20 0.80 6.42 15.61
CA THR A 20 -0.31 7.11 16.29
C THR A 20 -1.29 7.78 15.33
N LYS A 21 -0.85 8.10 14.12
CA LYS A 21 -1.75 8.65 13.11
C LYS A 21 -2.51 7.48 12.46
N THR A 22 -3.72 7.74 11.98
CA THR A 22 -4.52 6.79 11.20
C THR A 22 -4.98 7.44 9.90
N ILE A 23 -5.19 6.64 8.84
CA ILE A 23 -5.79 7.18 7.61
C ILE A 23 -7.30 7.28 7.79
N PRO A 24 -7.91 8.45 7.56
CA PRO A 24 -9.35 8.61 7.50
C PRO A 24 -10.04 7.67 6.50
N ALA A 25 -11.25 7.20 6.80
CA ALA A 25 -11.94 6.21 5.97
C ALA A 25 -12.21 6.69 4.54
N ASP A 26 -12.52 7.98 4.34
CA ASP A 26 -12.69 8.62 3.04
C ASP A 26 -11.44 8.49 2.15
N LYS A 27 -10.25 8.64 2.76
CA LYS A 27 -8.98 8.46 2.04
C LYS A 27 -8.69 7.01 1.69
N ILE A 28 -9.19 6.05 2.47
CA ILE A 28 -9.11 4.63 2.10
C ILE A 28 -9.97 4.34 0.88
N GLU A 29 -11.18 4.90 0.80
CA GLU A 29 -12.02 4.75 -0.39
C GLU A 29 -11.38 5.39 -1.62
N GLU A 30 -10.79 6.58 -1.50
CA GLU A 30 -10.00 7.19 -2.59
C GLU A 30 -8.87 6.27 -3.06
N ILE A 31 -8.12 5.65 -2.14
CA ILE A 31 -7.05 4.70 -2.47
C ILE A 31 -7.60 3.46 -3.20
N LYS A 32 -8.74 2.90 -2.74
CA LYS A 32 -9.37 1.77 -3.42
C LYS A 32 -9.79 2.12 -4.84
N THR A 33 -10.36 3.31 -5.05
CA THR A 33 -10.69 3.79 -6.40
C THR A 33 -9.45 3.88 -7.27
N LEU A 34 -8.33 4.41 -6.75
CA LEU A 34 -7.07 4.47 -7.50
C LEU A 34 -6.54 3.07 -7.89
N LEU A 35 -6.62 2.10 -6.98
CA LEU A 35 -6.22 0.72 -7.25
C LEU A 35 -7.11 0.05 -8.30
N GLN A 36 -8.42 0.29 -8.23
CA GLN A 36 -9.41 -0.29 -9.15
C GLN A 36 -9.26 0.25 -10.57
N PHE A 37 -9.00 1.55 -10.73
CA PHE A 37 -8.95 2.22 -12.03
C PHE A 37 -7.53 2.33 -12.61
N SER A 38 -6.56 1.61 -12.04
CA SER A 38 -5.25 1.48 -12.68
C SER A 38 -5.43 0.81 -14.06
N PRO A 39 -4.83 1.34 -15.14
CA PRO A 39 -4.91 0.70 -16.44
C PRO A 39 -4.02 -0.55 -16.50
N SER A 40 -4.44 -1.56 -17.25
CA SER A 40 -3.64 -2.75 -17.56
C SER A 40 -3.74 -3.11 -19.04
N SER A 41 -2.75 -3.85 -19.55
CA SER A 41 -2.81 -4.39 -20.90
C SER A 41 -4.12 -5.17 -21.11
N THR A 42 -4.80 -4.86 -22.22
CA THR A 42 -6.12 -5.43 -22.59
C THR A 42 -7.17 -5.38 -21.49
N ASN A 43 -7.03 -4.48 -20.52
CA ASN A 43 -7.88 -4.40 -19.31
C ASN A 43 -7.99 -5.72 -18.51
N SER A 44 -6.98 -6.58 -18.59
CA SER A 44 -6.94 -7.89 -17.90
C SER A 44 -6.98 -7.80 -16.37
N GLN A 45 -6.55 -6.69 -15.79
CA GLN A 45 -6.53 -6.41 -14.35
C GLN A 45 -6.08 -7.61 -13.49
N PRO A 46 -4.92 -8.25 -13.78
CA PRO A 46 -4.52 -9.49 -13.14
C PRO A 46 -3.89 -9.25 -11.76
N TRP A 47 -4.47 -8.35 -10.97
CA TRP A 47 -4.00 -7.97 -9.65
C TRP A 47 -5.01 -8.36 -8.57
N HIS A 48 -4.49 -8.69 -7.40
CA HIS A 48 -5.25 -8.86 -6.19
C HIS A 48 -4.60 -8.00 -5.10
N PHE A 49 -5.39 -7.20 -4.40
CA PHE A 49 -4.91 -6.29 -3.37
C PHE A 49 -5.41 -6.72 -2.00
N VAL A 50 -4.52 -6.73 -1.01
CA VAL A 50 -4.85 -6.97 0.40
C VAL A 50 -4.60 -5.69 1.18
N LEU A 51 -5.63 -5.18 1.85
CA LEU A 51 -5.55 -3.99 2.70
C LEU A 51 -5.57 -4.38 4.17
N ALA A 52 -4.40 -4.46 4.80
CA ALA A 52 -4.28 -4.78 6.21
C ALA A 52 -4.42 -3.53 7.09
N SER A 53 -5.56 -3.37 7.76
CA SER A 53 -5.83 -2.23 8.65
C SER A 53 -5.68 -2.54 10.14
N THR A 54 -5.88 -3.79 10.54
CA THR A 54 -5.78 -4.23 11.93
C THR A 54 -4.33 -4.49 12.34
N ALA A 55 -4.03 -4.42 13.63
CA ALA A 55 -2.70 -4.74 14.15
C ALA A 55 -2.28 -6.18 13.81
N GLU A 56 -3.21 -7.13 13.96
CA GLU A 56 -3.01 -8.54 13.59
C GLU A 56 -2.71 -8.70 12.10
N GLY A 57 -3.50 -8.07 11.23
CA GLY A 57 -3.29 -8.13 9.78
C GLY A 57 -1.93 -7.55 9.38
N LYS A 58 -1.51 -6.43 9.99
CA LYS A 58 -0.19 -5.84 9.74
C LYS A 58 0.94 -6.72 10.24
N ALA A 59 0.77 -7.40 11.38
CA ALA A 59 1.74 -8.35 11.90
C ALA A 59 1.90 -9.56 10.97
N LEU A 60 0.80 -10.10 10.42
CA LEU A 60 0.84 -11.19 9.43
C LEU A 60 1.63 -10.78 8.18
N VAL A 61 1.38 -9.58 7.66
CA VAL A 61 2.14 -9.06 6.51
C VAL A 61 3.62 -8.84 6.88
N ALA A 62 3.93 -8.39 8.10
CA ALA A 62 5.31 -8.18 8.55
C ALA A 62 6.16 -9.46 8.55
N GLN A 63 5.56 -10.64 8.73
CA GLN A 63 6.26 -11.93 8.65
C GLN A 63 6.95 -12.13 7.28
N ALA A 64 6.34 -11.65 6.19
CA ALA A 64 6.94 -11.70 4.86
C ALA A 64 8.22 -10.86 4.71
N THR A 65 8.53 -10.00 5.71
CA THR A 65 9.70 -9.13 5.71
C THR A 65 10.82 -9.61 6.63
N GLU A 66 10.71 -10.78 7.27
CA GLU A 66 11.69 -11.29 8.24
C GLU A 66 13.12 -11.39 7.68
N ASN A 67 13.25 -11.89 6.44
CA ASN A 67 14.54 -11.95 5.73
C ASN A 67 14.98 -10.59 5.16
N PHE A 68 14.19 -9.54 5.36
CA PHE A 68 14.41 -8.18 4.87
C PHE A 68 14.34 -7.20 6.05
N ALA A 69 15.18 -7.39 7.06
CA ALA A 69 15.15 -6.69 8.35
C ALA A 69 14.98 -5.15 8.29
N PHE A 70 15.45 -4.50 7.22
CA PHE A 70 15.26 -3.06 7.00
C PHE A 70 13.80 -2.64 6.71
N ASN A 71 12.92 -3.58 6.39
CA ASN A 71 11.51 -3.35 6.06
C ASN A 71 10.58 -3.74 7.21
N THR A 72 10.98 -4.67 8.07
CA THR A 72 10.22 -5.12 9.23
C THR A 72 9.71 -3.99 10.14
N PRO A 73 10.50 -2.96 10.51
CA PRO A 73 9.99 -1.89 11.37
C PRO A 73 8.98 -0.98 10.66
N LYS A 74 8.90 -1.02 9.31
CA LYS A 74 7.96 -0.20 8.54
C LYS A 74 6.54 -0.73 8.66
N ASN A 75 6.35 -2.05 8.69
CA ASN A 75 5.03 -2.69 8.67
C ASN A 75 4.14 -2.46 9.91
N PRO A 76 4.62 -2.61 11.16
CA PRO A 76 3.79 -2.32 12.34
C PRO A 76 3.46 -0.83 12.45
N GLN A 77 4.30 0.04 11.87
CA GLN A 77 4.07 1.47 11.76
C GLN A 77 3.27 1.85 10.50
N CYS A 78 3.16 0.93 9.52
CA CYS A 78 2.59 1.22 8.22
C CYS A 78 1.09 1.45 8.37
N PHE A 79 0.66 2.60 7.86
CA PHE A 79 -0.72 2.92 7.58
C PHE A 79 -1.28 1.89 6.58
N PRO A 80 -2.60 1.62 6.58
CA PRO A 80 -3.19 0.34 6.19
C PRO A 80 -3.05 0.04 4.69
N CYS A 81 -1.86 -0.34 4.25
CA CYS A 81 -1.59 -0.64 2.85
C CYS A 81 -0.23 -1.34 2.77
N SER A 82 -0.24 -2.66 2.92
CA SER A 82 0.79 -3.47 2.28
C SER A 82 0.22 -3.99 0.98
N CYS A 83 0.46 -3.27 -0.11
CA CYS A 83 0.23 -3.81 -1.45
C CYS A 83 1.28 -4.88 -1.74
N THR A 84 0.99 -6.13 -1.39
CA THR A 84 1.70 -7.27 -1.94
C THR A 84 1.14 -7.51 -3.34
N LEU A 85 1.88 -7.11 -4.38
CA LEU A 85 1.58 -7.47 -5.77
C LEU A 85 1.89 -8.96 -5.95
N TYR A 86 0.90 -9.81 -5.74
CA TYR A 86 0.98 -11.20 -6.18
C TYR A 86 0.50 -11.26 -7.63
N SER A 87 1.44 -11.29 -8.58
CA SER A 87 1.13 -11.70 -9.96
C SER A 87 1.00 -13.23 -9.97
N TYR A 88 -0.19 -13.75 -9.66
CA TYR A 88 -0.50 -15.13 -10.05
C TYR A 88 -0.73 -15.16 -11.56
N PRO A 89 -0.18 -16.15 -12.29
CA PRO A 89 -0.61 -16.42 -13.64
C PRO A 89 -2.07 -16.91 -13.57
N ILE A 90 -2.98 -16.14 -14.18
CA ILE A 90 -4.34 -16.57 -14.46
C ILE A 90 -4.22 -17.80 -15.38
N ARG A 91 -4.66 -18.97 -14.90
CA ARG A 91 -5.11 -20.06 -15.77
C ARG A 91 -6.57 -19.85 -16.10
#